data_AF-A0AA97DWL6-F1
#
_entry.id   AF-A0AA97DWL6-F1
#
_cell.length_a   1.000
_cell.length_b   1.000
_cell.length_c   1.000
_cell.angle_alpha   90.00
_cell.angle_beta   90.00
_cell.angle_gamma   90.00
#
_symmetry.space_group_name_H-M   'P 1'
#
loop_
_entity.id
_entity.type
_entity.pdbx_description
1 polymer ?
#
loop_
_entity_poly.entity_id
_entity_poly.type
_entity_poly.pdbx_seq_one_letter_code
_entity_poly.pdbx_strand_id
1 'polypeptide(L)'
;MENLRVQSSSPVEALKGFIKQVVIDSQNEAPSCMCMLAKTVAELTDDQPELLSVAKNALKSVEDQFAQLIVEAQKKEEIDKSKDPQELARFLQIQITGLRVYAKTSDDNDPLEKMIDELFDHHPFQ
;
A
#
# COMPACT_ATOMS: atom_id res chain seq x y z
N MET A 1 -2.26 -3.20 -10.34
CA MET A 1 -1.78 -1.81 -10.50
C MET A 1 -1.81 -1.32 -11.94
N GLU A 2 -1.61 -2.18 -12.95
CA GLU A 2 -1.58 -1.78 -14.37
C GLU A 2 -2.73 -0.85 -14.80
N ASN A 3 -3.98 -1.18 -14.47
CA ASN A 3 -5.15 -0.37 -14.85
C ASN A 3 -5.14 1.04 -14.23
N LEU A 4 -4.76 1.15 -12.95
CA LEU A 4 -4.62 2.44 -12.26
C LEU A 4 -3.50 3.29 -12.86
N ARG A 5 -2.39 2.66 -13.27
CA ARG A 5 -1.27 3.35 -13.93
C ARG A 5 -1.70 4.01 -15.23
N VAL A 6 -2.55 3.36 -16.03
CA VAL A 6 -3.03 3.87 -17.33
C VAL A 6 -4.02 5.04 -17.17
N GLN A 7 -4.75 5.08 -16.06
CA GLN A 7 -5.79 6.09 -15.82
C GLN A 7 -5.32 7.31 -15.02
N SER A 8 -4.12 7.27 -14.44
CA SER A 8 -3.61 8.32 -13.56
C SER A 8 -2.72 9.32 -14.33
N SER A 9 -2.83 10.60 -13.98
CA SER A 9 -1.99 11.66 -14.55
C SER A 9 -0.51 11.55 -14.11
N SER A 10 -0.25 10.88 -12.98
CA SER A 10 1.11 10.65 -12.48
C SER A 10 1.27 9.38 -11.62
N PRO A 11 2.51 8.89 -11.42
CA PRO A 11 2.83 7.80 -10.50
C PRO A 11 2.30 8.01 -9.07
N VAL A 12 2.44 9.21 -8.50
CA VAL A 12 1.90 9.50 -7.15
C VAL A 12 0.38 9.40 -7.14
N GLU A 13 -0.30 9.92 -8.17
CA GLU A 13 -1.76 9.79 -8.29
C GLU A 13 -2.19 8.33 -8.46
N ALA A 14 -1.42 7.52 -9.19
CA ALA A 14 -1.67 6.08 -9.29
C ALA A 14 -1.52 5.36 -7.95
N LEU A 15 -0.54 5.76 -7.13
CA LEU A 15 -0.36 5.23 -5.78
C LEU A 15 -1.52 5.66 -4.87
N LYS A 16 -1.88 6.95 -4.84
CA LYS A 16 -3.04 7.45 -4.08
C LYS A 16 -4.32 6.72 -4.45
N GLY A 17 -4.62 6.61 -5.74
CA GLY A 17 -5.79 5.89 -6.25
C GLY A 17 -5.80 4.41 -5.84
N PHE A 18 -4.64 3.74 -5.90
CA PHE A 18 -4.53 2.37 -5.42
C PHE A 18 -4.84 2.26 -3.92
N ILE A 19 -4.32 3.17 -3.10
CA ILE A 19 -4.54 3.16 -1.65
C ILE A 19 -6.03 3.40 -1.35
N LYS A 20 -6.67 4.38 -1.99
CA LYS A 20 -8.12 4.63 -1.85
C LYS A 20 -8.93 3.39 -2.20
N GLN A 21 -8.60 2.72 -3.31
CA GLN A 21 -9.27 1.49 -3.71
C GLN A 21 -9.15 0.37 -2.66
N VAL A 22 -7.95 0.12 -2.13
CA VAL A 22 -7.73 -1.00 -1.20
C VAL A 22 -8.06 -0.69 0.27
N VAL A 23 -8.26 0.58 0.63
CA VAL A 23 -8.59 1.02 2.00
C VAL A 23 -10.06 1.41 2.14
N ILE A 24 -10.62 2.09 1.14
CA ILE A 24 -11.96 2.69 1.20
C ILE A 24 -12.94 1.86 0.36
N ASP A 25 -12.70 1.73 -0.95
CA ASP A 25 -13.67 1.11 -1.85
C ASP A 25 -13.90 -0.37 -1.55
N SER A 26 -12.84 -1.08 -1.17
CA SER A 26 -12.90 -2.51 -0.86
C SER A 26 -13.54 -2.86 0.49
N GLN A 27 -13.99 -1.87 1.29
CA GLN A 27 -14.58 -2.13 2.61
C GLN A 27 -15.84 -3.00 2.55
N ASN A 28 -16.63 -2.88 1.48
CA ASN A 28 -17.91 -3.60 1.32
C ASN A 28 -17.82 -4.81 0.37
N GLU A 29 -16.73 -4.96 -0.38
CA GLU A 29 -16.61 -5.95 -1.45
C GLU A 29 -15.91 -7.25 -1.01
N ALA A 30 -15.15 -7.22 0.10
CA ALA A 30 -14.43 -8.36 0.61
C ALA A 30 -14.93 -8.78 2.00
N PRO A 31 -15.05 -10.08 2.30
CA PRO A 31 -15.44 -10.55 3.64
C PRO A 31 -14.44 -10.16 4.75
N SER A 32 -13.27 -9.62 4.39
CA SER A 32 -12.42 -8.90 5.32
C SER A 32 -11.76 -7.68 4.67
N CYS A 33 -11.88 -6.50 5.30
CA CYS A 33 -11.11 -5.31 4.94
C CYS A 33 -9.59 -5.46 5.20
N MET A 34 -9.11 -6.63 5.63
CA MET A 34 -7.68 -6.92 5.86
C MET A 34 -7.04 -7.60 4.65
N CYS A 35 -5.74 -7.38 4.46
CA CYS A 35 -4.97 -8.10 3.45
C CYS A 35 -4.90 -9.58 3.85
N MET A 36 -5.41 -10.47 3.00
CA MET A 36 -5.38 -11.92 3.26
C MET A 36 -3.94 -12.39 3.54
N LEU A 37 -2.96 -11.88 2.79
CA LEU A 37 -1.55 -12.22 2.98
C LEU A 37 -1.01 -11.79 4.35
N ALA A 38 -1.35 -10.58 4.80
CA ALA A 38 -0.92 -10.09 6.11
C ALA A 38 -1.54 -10.91 7.25
N LYS A 39 -2.82 -11.27 7.11
CA LYS A 39 -3.52 -12.15 8.06
C LYS A 39 -2.88 -13.54 8.10
N THR A 40 -2.61 -14.13 6.93
CA THR A 40 -1.92 -15.42 6.82
C THR A 40 -0.56 -15.41 7.52
N VAL A 41 0.25 -14.37 7.32
CA VAL A 41 1.56 -14.25 8.00
C VAL A 41 1.41 -14.07 9.52
N ALA A 42 0.36 -13.39 9.98
CA ALA A 42 0.11 -13.16 11.40
C ALA A 42 -0.47 -14.38 12.14
N GLU A 43 -1.27 -15.21 11.45
CA GLU A 43 -1.99 -16.36 12.05
C GLU A 43 -1.28 -17.70 11.86
N LEU A 44 -0.50 -17.87 10.78
CA LEU A 44 0.24 -19.12 10.57
C LEU A 44 1.42 -19.23 11.53
N THR A 45 1.50 -20.36 12.23
CA THR A 45 2.66 -20.79 13.02
C THR A 45 3.72 -21.44 12.12
N ASP A 46 4.90 -21.68 12.68
CA ASP A 46 6.02 -22.35 12.00
C ASP A 46 5.70 -23.79 11.52
N ASP A 47 4.54 -24.33 11.89
CA ASP A 47 4.07 -25.66 11.49
C ASP A 47 3.65 -25.74 10.01
N GLN A 48 3.52 -24.60 9.33
CA GLN A 48 3.13 -24.51 7.91
C GLN A 48 4.12 -23.65 7.10
N PRO A 49 5.40 -24.05 7.03
CA PRO A 49 6.48 -23.20 6.52
C PRO A 49 6.36 -22.89 5.02
N GLU A 50 5.80 -23.79 4.23
CA GLU A 50 5.60 -23.59 2.78
C GLU A 50 4.56 -22.50 2.50
N LEU A 51 3.40 -22.56 3.17
CA LEU A 51 2.34 -21.54 3.04
C LEU A 51 2.81 -20.18 3.55
N LEU A 52 3.55 -20.16 4.65
CA LEU A 52 4.16 -18.94 5.18
C LEU A 52 5.15 -18.32 4.18
N SER A 53 5.97 -19.14 3.53
CA SER A 53 6.90 -18.70 2.49
C SER A 53 6.17 -18.08 1.29
N VAL A 54 5.10 -18.73 0.81
CA VAL A 54 4.27 -18.19 -0.28
C VAL A 54 3.68 -16.83 0.09
N ALA A 55 3.11 -16.69 1.30
CA ALA A 55 2.53 -15.43 1.74
C ALA A 55 3.58 -14.31 1.88
N LYS A 56 4.76 -14.62 2.43
CA LYS A 56 5.89 -13.67 2.52
C LYS A 56 6.38 -13.24 1.14
N ASN A 57 6.53 -14.17 0.20
CA ASN A 57 6.96 -13.87 -1.17
C ASN A 57 5.93 -13.01 -1.92
N ALA A 58 4.64 -13.26 -1.70
CA ALA A 58 3.59 -12.43 -2.28
C ALA A 58 3.62 -11.00 -1.72
N LEU A 59 3.79 -10.84 -0.40
CA LEU A 59 3.96 -9.51 0.22
C LEU A 59 5.20 -8.79 -0.31
N LYS A 60 6.30 -9.52 -0.53
CA LYS A 60 7.52 -8.96 -1.10
C LYS A 60 7.32 -8.52 -2.56
N SER A 61 6.58 -9.29 -3.35
CA SER A 61 6.25 -8.91 -4.73
C SER A 61 5.37 -7.65 -4.81
N VAL A 62 4.50 -7.42 -3.82
CA VAL A 62 3.75 -6.15 -3.70
C VAL A 62 4.69 -4.99 -3.36
N GLU A 63 5.60 -5.18 -2.40
CA GLU A 63 6.64 -4.20 -2.05
C GLU A 63 7.46 -3.78 -3.28
N ASP A 64 7.91 -4.74 -4.08
CA ASP A 64 8.74 -4.47 -5.26
C ASP A 64 7.96 -3.71 -6.35
N GLN A 65 6.65 -3.94 -6.49
CA GLN A 65 5.80 -3.16 -7.41
C GLN A 65 5.63 -1.71 -6.95
N PHE A 66 5.53 -1.46 -5.64
CA PHE A 66 5.55 -0.09 -5.12
C PHE A 66 6.88 0.59 -5.37
N ALA A 67 8.00 -0.11 -5.13
CA ALA A 67 9.34 0.44 -5.37
C ALA A 67 9.52 0.89 -6.83
N GLN A 68 9.02 0.10 -7.79
CA GLN A 68 9.03 0.47 -9.21
C GLN A 68 8.25 1.78 -9.49
N LEU A 69 7.06 1.93 -8.92
CA LEU A 69 6.26 3.16 -9.04
C LEU A 69 6.93 4.36 -8.38
N ILE A 70 7.59 4.15 -7.24
CA ILE A 70 8.34 5.19 -6.54
C ILE A 70 9.53 5.65 -7.38
N VAL A 71 10.25 4.74 -8.05
CA VAL A 71 11.31 5.10 -9.01
C VAL A 71 10.76 5.93 -10.18
N GLU A 72 9.55 5.61 -10.68
CA GLU A 72 8.89 6.41 -11.71
C GLU A 72 8.51 7.80 -11.21
N ALA A 73 7.98 7.91 -9.98
CA ALA A 73 7.66 9.18 -9.33
C ALA A 73 8.92 10.05 -9.11
N GLN A 74 10.01 9.45 -8.65
CA GLN A 74 11.31 10.12 -8.50
C GLN A 74 11.83 10.66 -9.83
N LYS A 75 11.68 9.92 -10.95
CA LYS A 75 12.05 10.41 -12.28
C LYS A 75 11.26 11.66 -12.69
N LYS A 76 10.03 11.79 -12.21
CA LYS A 76 9.15 12.95 -12.41
C LYS A 76 9.29 14.03 -11.32
N GLU A 77 10.22 13.86 -10.38
CA GLU A 77 10.46 14.81 -9.27
C GLU A 77 9.29 14.98 -8.30
N GLU A 78 8.39 13.99 -8.24
CA GLU A 78 7.26 13.98 -7.30
C GLU A 78 7.63 13.44 -5.92
N ILE A 79 8.70 12.63 -5.86
CA ILE A 79 9.28 12.07 -4.63
C ILE A 79 10.77 12.40 -4.63
N ASP A 80 11.33 12.72 -3.46
CA ASP A 80 12.75 13.03 -3.32
C ASP A 80 13.63 11.86 -3.84
N LYS A 81 14.50 12.16 -4.80
CA LYS A 81 15.45 11.23 -5.43
C LYS A 81 16.54 10.73 -4.47
N SER A 82 16.73 11.40 -3.33
CA SER A 82 17.72 11.01 -2.31
C SER A 82 17.29 9.82 -1.46
N LYS A 83 16.00 9.48 -1.45
CA LYS A 83 15.42 8.40 -0.64
C LYS A 83 15.56 7.05 -1.33
N ASP A 84 15.74 5.98 -0.55
CA ASP A 84 15.71 4.60 -1.07
C ASP A 84 14.27 4.21 -1.45
N PRO A 85 13.98 3.90 -2.73
CA PRO A 85 12.65 3.48 -3.17
C PRO A 85 12.13 2.24 -2.44
N GLN A 86 13.02 1.34 -2.02
CA GLN A 86 12.63 0.13 -1.32
C GLN A 86 12.23 0.43 0.14
N GLU A 87 12.90 1.39 0.79
CA GLU A 87 12.48 1.86 2.12
C GLU A 87 11.12 2.54 2.05
N LEU A 88 10.92 3.40 1.05
CA LEU A 88 9.64 4.06 0.80
C LEU A 88 8.52 3.05 0.48
N ALA A 89 8.82 1.98 -0.27
CA ALA A 89 7.88 0.92 -0.57
C ALA A 89 7.46 0.14 0.68
N ARG A 90 8.42 -0.18 1.57
CA ARG A 90 8.12 -0.79 2.87
C ARG A 90 7.25 0.11 3.72
N PHE A 91 7.60 1.40 3.80
CA PHE A 91 6.81 2.40 4.53
C PHE A 91 5.37 2.44 4.00
N LEU A 92 5.21 2.51 2.68
CA LEU A 92 3.90 2.54 2.04
C LEU A 92 3.07 1.28 2.33
N GLN A 93 3.67 0.10 2.26
CA GLN A 93 2.98 -1.16 2.56
C GLN A 93 2.55 -1.25 4.03
N ILE A 94 3.36 -0.73 4.96
CA ILE A 94 3.01 -0.61 6.38
C ILE A 94 1.83 0.36 6.55
N GLN A 95 1.87 1.52 5.89
CA GLN A 95 0.79 2.51 5.95
C GLN A 95 -0.53 1.95 5.42
N ILE A 96 -0.53 1.28 4.26
CA ILE A 96 -1.71 0.61 3.71
C ILE A 96 -2.26 -0.41 4.70
N THR A 97 -1.39 -1.23 5.30
CA THR A 97 -1.82 -2.22 6.29
C THR A 97 -2.45 -1.57 7.51
N GLY A 98 -1.85 -0.50 8.04
CA GLY A 98 -2.37 0.26 9.16
C GLY A 98 -3.70 0.96 8.86
N LEU A 99 -3.81 1.61 7.71
CA LEU A 99 -5.05 2.27 7.26
C LEU A 99 -6.20 1.29 7.12
N ARG A 100 -5.95 0.09 6.56
CA ARG A 100 -6.95 -0.98 6.45
C ARG A 100 -7.44 -1.50 7.81
N VAL A 101 -6.57 -1.50 8.83
CA VAL A 101 -6.96 -1.84 10.20
C VAL A 101 -7.75 -0.69 10.83
N TYR A 102 -7.27 0.55 10.68
CA TYR A 102 -7.92 1.75 11.22
C TYR A 102 -9.32 1.95 10.64
N ALA A 103 -9.54 1.66 9.36
CA ALA A 103 -10.84 1.70 8.71
C ALA A 103 -11.90 0.83 9.38
N LYS A 104 -11.52 -0.17 10.19
CA LYS A 104 -12.48 -0.97 10.97
C LYS A 104 -12.95 -0.30 12.27
N THR A 105 -12.35 0.83 12.62
CA THR A 105 -12.64 1.56 13.86
C THR A 105 -13.50 2.79 13.63
N SER A 106 -13.77 3.12 12.37
CA SER A 106 -14.51 4.31 11.93
C SER A 106 -15.50 3.92 10.85
N ASP A 107 -16.73 4.41 10.95
CA ASP A 107 -17.72 4.35 9.85
C ASP A 107 -17.58 5.56 8.89
N ASP A 108 -16.71 6.51 9.24
CA ASP A 108 -16.42 7.71 8.46
C ASP A 108 -15.10 7.55 7.68
N ASN A 109 -15.18 7.82 6.38
CA ASN A 109 -14.05 7.74 5.45
C ASN A 109 -13.31 9.08 5.29
N ASP A 110 -13.89 10.22 5.71
CA ASP A 110 -13.27 11.53 5.54
C ASP A 110 -11.86 11.60 6.17
N PRO A 111 -11.61 11.05 7.38
CA PRO A 111 -10.26 11.02 7.94
C PRO A 111 -9.29 10.15 7.13
N LEU A 112 -9.76 9.03 6.57
CA LEU A 112 -8.93 8.13 5.75
C LEU A 112 -8.55 8.80 4.44
N GLU A 113 -9.51 9.44 3.75
CA GLU A 113 -9.25 10.17 2.51
C GLU A 113 -8.18 11.23 2.71
N LYS A 114 -8.31 12.03 3.77
CA LYS A 114 -7.32 13.06 4.12
C LYS A 114 -5.93 12.46 4.36
N MET A 115 -5.83 11.39 5.15
CA MET A 115 -4.54 10.73 5.41
C MET A 115 -3.90 10.19 4.13
N ILE A 116 -4.69 9.69 3.18
CA ILE A 116 -4.19 9.17 1.90
C ILE A 116 -3.72 10.31 1.00
N ASP A 117 -4.46 11.42 0.96
CA ASP A 117 -4.14 12.58 0.13
C ASP A 117 -2.85 13.27 0.58
N GLU A 118 -2.63 13.36 1.90
CA GLU A 118 -1.45 13.99 2.51
C GLU A 118 -0.23 13.04 2.59
N LEU A 119 -0.40 11.74 2.30
CA LEU A 119 0.62 10.70 2.56
C LEU A 119 1.99 11.01 1.94
N PHE A 120 1.98 11.56 0.72
CA PHE A 120 3.19 11.84 -0.06
C PHE A 120 3.74 13.25 0.16
N ASP A 121 3.04 14.10 0.90
CA ASP A 121 3.38 15.52 1.07
C ASP A 121 4.39 15.74 2.23
N HIS A 122 4.72 14.68 2.95
CA HIS A 122 5.53 14.71 4.16
C HIS A 122 6.61 13.62 4.16
N HIS A 123 7.45 13.63 5.20
CA HIS A 123 8.42 12.56 5.43
C HIS A 123 7.72 11.18 5.46
N PRO A 124 8.28 10.14 4.80
CA PRO A 124 9.61 10.08 4.21
C PRO A 124 9.71 10.46 2.73
N PHE A 125 8.61 10.86 2.08
CA PHE A 125 8.56 11.06 0.62
C PHE A 125 9.15 12.40 0.15
N GLN A 126 9.17 13.41 1.04
CA GLN A 126 9.79 14.72 0.82
C GLN A 126 11.13 14.88 1.58
#